data_AF-A0A330HQ02-F1
#
_entry.id   AF-A0A330HQ02-F1
#
_cell.length_a   1.000
_cell.length_b   1.000
_cell.length_c   1.000
_cell.angle_alpha   90.00
_cell.angle_beta   90.00
_cell.angle_gamma   90.00
#
_symmetry.space_group_name_H-M   'P 1'
#
loop_
_entity.id
_entity.type
_entity.pdbx_description
1 polymer ?
#
loop_
_entity_poly.entity_id
_entity_poly.type
_entity_poly.pdbx_seq_one_letter_code
_entity_poly.pdbx_strand_id
1 'polypeptide(L)' 'MTNNDGIQCWFCGTGIEKEDTQAVEVSLRNLWSNEDDPPKQYFWLHSVCALEKLQGKGPKLDLDVFTDSR' A
#
# COMPACT_ATOMS: atom_id res chain seq x y z
N MET A 1 24.65 -11.10 12.14
CA MET A 1 23.78 -10.01 11.66
C MET A 1 23.16 -10.51 10.37
N THR A 2 22.02 -11.20 10.46
CA THR A 2 21.31 -11.67 9.27
C THR A 2 20.58 -10.46 8.70
N ASN A 3 21.02 -9.99 7.54
CA ASN A 3 20.26 -9.05 6.73
C ASN A 3 18.94 -9.74 6.39
N ASN A 4 17.88 -9.37 7.11
CA ASN A 4 16.53 -9.77 6.76
C ASN A 4 16.11 -8.89 5.58
N ASP A 5 16.51 -9.28 4.37
CA ASP A 5 15.96 -8.77 3.09
C ASP A 5 14.52 -9.29 2.89
N GLY A 6 13.72 -9.26 3.96
CA GLY A 6 12.33 -9.70 4.00
C GLY A 6 11.41 -8.54 3.70
N ILE A 7 10.30 -8.82 3.02
CA ILE A 7 9.24 -7.84 2.82
C ILE A 7 8.61 -7.54 4.19
N GLN A 8 8.42 -6.27 4.55
CA GLN A 8 7.78 -5.88 5.81
C GLN A 8 6.33 -5.47 5.57
N CYS A 9 5.45 -5.85 6.49
CA CYS A 9 4.07 -5.40 6.50
C CYS A 9 4.02 -3.89 6.76
N TRP A 10 3.41 -3.13 5.86
CA TRP A 10 3.30 -1.67 5.99
C TRP A 10 2.56 -1.21 7.24
N PHE A 11 1.61 -2.01 7.76
CA PHE A 11 0.83 -1.63 8.94
C PHE A 11 1.50 -1.94 10.28
N CYS A 12 2.18 -3.09 10.42
CA CYS A 12 2.72 -3.53 11.70
C CYS A 12 4.26 -3.53 11.76
N GLY A 13 4.95 -3.36 10.63
CA GLY A 13 6.41 -3.37 10.53
C GLY A 13 7.05 -4.75 10.67
N THR A 14 6.26 -5.79 10.98
CA THR A 14 6.74 -7.17 11.08
C THR A 14 7.01 -7.75 9.69
N GLY A 15 8.02 -8.62 9.60
CA GLY A 15 8.34 -9.35 8.37
C GLY A 15 7.16 -10.20 7.86
N ILE A 16 7.08 -10.30 6.55
CA ILE A 16 6.22 -11.23 5.80
C ILE A 16 7.16 -12.32 5.29
N GLU A 17 6.98 -13.53 5.81
CA GLU A 17 7.77 -14.70 5.40
C GLU A 17 7.37 -15.14 4.00
N LYS A 18 8.30 -15.71 3.23
CA LYS A 18 8.02 -16.10 1.83
C LYS A 18 7.00 -17.23 1.73
N GLU A 19 6.93 -18.06 2.76
CA GLU A 19 5.99 -19.17 2.91
C GLU A 19 4.63 -18.71 3.44
N ASP A 20 4.49 -17.44 3.82
CA ASP A 20 3.25 -16.86 4.30
C ASP A 20 2.26 -16.69 3.14
N THR A 21 1.42 -17.71 2.94
CA THR A 21 0.33 -17.72 1.94
C THR A 21 -0.76 -16.70 2.24
N GLN A 22 -0.64 -15.94 3.34
CA GLN A 22 -1.61 -14.96 3.80
C GLN A 22 -1.16 -13.51 3.61
N ALA A 23 -0.16 -13.24 2.76
CA ALA A 23 0.22 -11.87 2.40
C ALA A 23 -0.66 -11.29 1.27
N VAL A 24 -0.84 -9.97 1.28
CA VAL A 24 -1.50 -9.24 0.19
C VAL A 24 -0.63 -8.09 -0.29
N GLU A 25 -0.64 -7.87 -1.62
CA GLU A 25 -0.05 -6.71 -2.27
C GLU A 25 -1.15 -5.69 -2.58
N VAL A 26 -0.89 -4.42 -2.23
CA VAL A 26 -1.75 -3.28 -2.59
C VAL A 26 -0.96 -2.37 -3.52
N SER A 27 -1.45 -2.15 -4.74
CA SER A 27 -0.85 -1.24 -5.71
C SER A 27 -1.66 0.05 -5.85
N LEU A 28 -1.04 1.21 -5.62
CA LEU A 28 -1.53 2.51 -6.02
C LEU A 28 -0.94 2.89 -7.39
N ARG A 29 -1.78 3.37 -8.29
CA ARG A 29 -1.44 3.70 -9.68
C ARG A 29 -1.91 5.10 -10.03
N ASN A 30 -1.41 5.65 -11.14
CA ASN A 30 -1.76 6.98 -11.64
C ASN A 30 -1.41 8.09 -10.63
N LEU A 31 -0.29 7.94 -9.91
CA LEU A 31 0.14 8.91 -8.92
C LEU A 31 0.77 10.13 -9.61
N TRP A 32 0.03 11.25 -9.61
CA TRP A 32 0.48 12.60 -9.99
C TRP A 32 1.10 12.77 -11.39
N SER A 33 0.86 11.84 -12.31
CA SER A 33 1.35 11.93 -13.70
C SER A 33 0.29 11.43 -14.69
N ASN A 34 0.22 12.09 -15.85
CA ASN A 34 -0.57 11.69 -17.01
C ASN A 34 0.31 11.04 -18.11
N GLU A 35 1.54 10.64 -17.77
CA GLU A 35 2.42 9.91 -18.68
C GLU A 35 1.91 8.48 -18.93
N ASP A 36 2.37 7.85 -20.02
CA ASP A 36 1.96 6.49 -20.41
C ASP A 36 2.36 5.42 -19.37
N ASP A 37 3.35 5.69 -18.52
CA ASP A 37 3.70 4.86 -17.36
C ASP A 37 3.77 5.70 -16.09
N PRO A 38 2.60 6.05 -15.51
CA PRO A 38 2.56 6.94 -14.37
C PRO A 38 3.13 6.25 -13.13
N PRO A 39 3.69 7.00 -12.17
CA PRO A 39 4.26 6.46 -10.94
C PRO A 39 3.29 5.53 -10.21
N LYS A 40 3.85 4.43 -9.69
CA LYS A 40 3.15 3.39 -8.94
C LYS A 40 3.81 3.21 -7.59
N GLN A 41 3.00 2.92 -6.58
CA GLN A 41 3.49 2.57 -5.26
C GLN A 41 2.88 1.24 -4.83
N TYR A 42 3.72 0.38 -4.28
CA TYR A 42 3.35 -0.96 -3.83
C TYR A 42 3.53 -1.06 -2.33
N PHE A 43 2.57 -1.69 -1.67
CA PHE A 43 2.62 -2.03 -0.26
C PHE A 43 2.34 -3.52 -0.09
N TRP A 44 3.04 -4.13 0.87
CA TRP A 44 2.80 -5.51 1.26
C TRP A 44 2.26 -5.54 2.68
N LEU A 45 1.26 -6.38 2.92
CA LEU A 45 0.56 -6.47 4.20
C LEU A 45 0.32 -7.93 4.56
N HIS A 46 0.30 -8.25 5.85
CA HIS A 46 -0.41 -9.45 6.31
C HIS A 46 -1.91 -9.28 6.00
N SER A 47 -2.57 -10.34 5.54
CA SER A 47 -4.00 -10.32 5.22
C SER A 47 -4.86 -9.91 6.42
N VAL A 48 -4.48 -10.30 7.64
CA VAL A 48 -5.17 -9.90 8.87
C VAL A 48 -5.05 -8.38 9.10
N CYS A 49 -3.85 -7.81 8.95
CA CYS A 49 -3.67 -6.37 9.04
C CYS A 49 -4.45 -5.62 7.95
N ALA A 50 -4.48 -6.16 6.73
CA ALA A 50 -5.27 -5.60 5.64
C ALA A 50 -6.77 -5.63 5.97
N LEU A 51 -7.28 -6.75 6.46
CA LEU A 51 -8.67 -6.89 6.87
C LEU A 51 -9.02 -5.87 7.97
N GLU A 52 -8.26 -5.84 9.06
CA GLU A 52 -8.55 -4.92 10.18
C GLU A 52 -8.47 -3.44 9.81
N LYS A 53 -7.53 -3.06 8.95
CA LYS A 53 -7.24 -1.65 8.65
C LYS A 53 -7.96 -1.12 7.42
N LEU A 54 -8.34 -1.99 6.47
CA LEU A 54 -9.01 -1.59 5.23
C LEU A 54 -10.50 -1.95 5.21
N GLN A 55 -10.96 -2.93 6.00
CA GLN A 55 -12.37 -3.30 6.01
C GLN A 55 -13.26 -2.14 6.46
N GLY A 56 -14.30 -1.84 5.67
CA GLY A 56 -15.22 -0.74 5.94
C GLY A 56 -14.62 0.67 5.73
N LYS A 57 -13.34 0.76 5.38
CA LYS A 57 -12.65 2.02 5.07
C LYS A 57 -12.71 2.23 3.55
N GLY A 58 -13.87 2.66 3.06
CA GLY A 58 -13.96 3.19 1.70
C GLY A 58 -13.24 4.55 1.62
N PRO A 59 -12.62 4.90 0.49
CA PRO A 59 -12.06 6.24 0.32
C PRO A 59 -13.19 7.28 0.40
N LYS A 60 -13.15 8.16 1.41
CA LYS A 60 -13.66 9.53 1.23
C LYS A 60 -12.58 10.30 0.51
N LEU A 61 -12.54 10.20 -0.81
CA LEU A 61 -11.71 11.05 -1.63
C LEU A 61 -12.33 12.45 -1.62
N ASP A 62 -11.83 13.30 -0.73
CA ASP A 62 -12.10 14.73 -0.80
C ASP A 62 -11.18 15.29 -1.89
N LEU A 63 -11.74 15.54 -3.07
CA LEU A 63 -11.00 16.00 -4.25
C LEU A 63 -10.50 17.46 -4.10
N ASP A 64 -10.89 18.16 -3.03
CA ASP A 64 -10.58 19.57 -2.78
C ASP A 64 -9.09 19.86 -2.53
N VAL A 65 -8.24 18.85 -2.34
CA VAL A 65 -6.78 19.06 -2.19
C VAL A 65 -6.07 19.31 -3.54
N PHE A 66 -6.71 18.96 -4.66
CA PHE A 66 -6.11 19.08 -6.00
C PHE A 66 -6.61 20.29 -6.80
N THR A 67 -7.45 21.15 -6.22
CA THR A 67 -8.08 22.30 -6.90
C THR A 67 -7.68 23.67 -6.34
N ASP A 68 -6.60 23.79 -5.55
CA ASP A 68 -6.03 25.12 -5.23
C ASP A 68 -5.31 25.67 -6.48
N SER A 69 -6.09 26.19 -7.40
CA SER A 69 -5.65 26.98 -8.54
C SER A 69 -5.21 28.36 -8.06
N ARG A 70 -3.92 28.49 -7.73
CA ARG A 70 -3.22 29.78 -7.68
C ARG A 70 -2.41 29.99 -8.93
#